data_AF-S3JBF2-F1
#
_entry.id   AF-S3JBF2-F1
#
_cell.length_a   1.000
_cell.length_b   1.000
_cell.length_c   1.000
_cell.angle_alpha   90.00
_cell.angle_beta   90.00
_cell.angle_gamma   90.00
#
_symmetry.space_group_name_H-M   'P 1'
#
loop_
_entity.id
_entity.type
_entity.pdbx_description
1 polymer ?
#
loop_
_entity_poly.entity_id
_entity_poly.type
_entity_poly.pdbx_seq_one_letter_code
_entity_poly.pdbx_strand_id
1 'polypeptide(L)'
;MYEPKQPITKKLKKLIDDYAYGGAFQSAILKIRQQRIPELDRIHNLYQFYYYIDALVTWIPGLRVWEWQGDIYHERTDYLHLTQFYYYFNQSELVSLQSPIAPFTGEALTPLSLWLREFAVEWGEFLDTPESANHLVTYKFGPEYTYQDYNGGENGIENYKTFNEWFSRTFKDINRQRPVAQPDDPRIIVFPAESTFVGQWTITTRVGEPMPAESSIVVKHVEWPIPELLKGSKYAQDFEGGIFVHSFLNVFDYHRQHAPAAGRIIEAKFIPGQVYLDVQLDLLDAEGRAVDILTAVNGR
;
A
#
# COMPACT_ATOMS: atom_id res chain seq x y z
N MET A 1 22.34 -17.65 -16.90
CA MET A 1 21.94 -16.30 -16.47
C MET A 1 20.43 -16.20 -16.66
N TYR A 2 19.68 -15.65 -15.70
CA TYR A 2 18.23 -15.56 -15.82
C TYR A 2 17.84 -14.41 -16.75
N GLU A 3 16.90 -14.66 -17.67
CA GLU A 3 16.37 -13.64 -18.57
C GLU A 3 14.91 -13.31 -18.19
N PRO A 4 14.57 -12.02 -17.96
CA PRO A 4 13.22 -11.59 -17.64
C PRO A 4 12.16 -12.06 -18.65
N LYS A 5 11.04 -12.56 -18.15
CA LYS A 5 9.92 -13.07 -18.93
C LYS A 5 8.79 -12.05 -19.02
N GLN A 6 8.45 -11.41 -17.90
CA GLN A 6 7.32 -10.49 -17.82
C GLN A 6 7.66 -9.12 -18.43
N PRO A 7 6.70 -8.42 -19.06
CA PRO A 7 6.92 -7.10 -19.65
C PRO A 7 7.51 -6.09 -18.66
N ILE A 8 6.94 -5.96 -17.46
CA ILE A 8 7.46 -5.03 -16.46
C ILE A 8 8.90 -5.34 -16.03
N THR A 9 9.29 -6.61 -15.92
CA THR A 9 10.64 -6.99 -15.51
C THR A 9 11.65 -6.76 -16.63
N LYS A 10 11.26 -7.00 -17.90
CA LYS A 10 12.07 -6.61 -19.06
C LYS A 10 12.28 -5.09 -19.08
N LYS A 11 11.23 -4.32 -18.76
CA LYS A 11 11.31 -2.87 -18.64
C LYS A 11 12.25 -2.44 -17.51
N LEU A 12 12.22 -3.13 -16.36
CA LEU A 12 13.16 -2.89 -15.26
C LEU A 12 14.59 -3.12 -15.71
N LYS A 13 14.87 -4.27 -16.33
CA LYS A 13 16.20 -4.59 -16.83
C LYS A 13 16.69 -3.53 -17.81
N LYS A 14 15.86 -3.15 -18.78
CA LYS A 14 16.20 -2.10 -19.75
C LYS A 14 16.48 -0.76 -19.05
N LEU A 15 15.65 -0.37 -18.09
CA LEU A 15 15.84 0.86 -17.31
C LEU A 15 17.17 0.82 -16.55
N ILE A 16 17.50 -0.29 -15.91
CA ILE A 16 18.76 -0.46 -15.18
C ILE A 16 19.96 -0.34 -16.11
N ASP A 17 19.87 -0.91 -17.32
CA ASP A 17 20.92 -0.83 -18.34
C ASP A 17 21.05 0.60 -18.91
N ASP A 18 19.93 1.25 -19.28
CA ASP A 18 19.89 2.59 -19.89
C ASP A 18 20.42 3.69 -18.96
N TYR A 19 20.12 3.59 -17.66
CA TYR A 19 20.49 4.60 -16.66
C TYR A 19 21.71 4.19 -15.82
N ALA A 20 22.36 3.08 -16.15
CA ALA A 20 23.51 2.53 -15.42
C ALA A 20 23.25 2.29 -13.92
N TYR A 21 22.02 1.89 -13.54
CA TYR A 21 21.63 1.65 -12.15
C TYR A 21 22.11 0.31 -11.58
N GLY A 22 22.78 -0.53 -12.40
CA GLY A 22 23.17 -1.89 -11.99
C GLY A 22 24.01 -1.93 -10.71
N GLY A 23 24.89 -0.96 -10.50
CA GLY A 23 25.69 -0.85 -9.28
C GLY A 23 24.85 -0.57 -8.03
N ALA A 24 23.85 0.32 -8.13
CA ALA A 24 22.97 0.66 -7.02
C ALA A 24 22.09 -0.53 -6.61
N PHE A 25 21.51 -1.24 -7.59
CA PHE A 25 20.74 -2.46 -7.32
C PHE A 25 21.61 -3.56 -6.71
N GLN A 26 22.80 -3.80 -7.25
CA GLN A 26 23.70 -4.82 -6.70
C GLN A 26 24.16 -4.46 -5.28
N SER A 27 24.40 -3.17 -4.98
CA SER A 27 24.71 -2.70 -3.62
C SER A 27 23.55 -2.97 -2.66
N ALA A 28 22.33 -2.58 -3.03
CA ALA A 28 21.13 -2.81 -2.22
C ALA A 28 20.90 -4.30 -1.93
N ILE A 29 21.04 -5.16 -2.93
CA ILE A 29 20.92 -6.62 -2.78
C ILE A 29 21.96 -7.16 -1.80
N LEU A 30 23.23 -6.75 -1.93
CA LEU A 30 24.30 -7.21 -1.04
C LEU A 30 24.13 -6.70 0.39
N LYS A 31 23.64 -5.47 0.56
CA LYS A 31 23.34 -4.88 1.87
C LYS A 31 22.25 -5.66 2.60
N ILE A 32 21.15 -5.97 1.92
CA ILE A 32 20.06 -6.80 2.48
C ILE A 32 20.57 -8.19 2.84
N ARG A 33 21.36 -8.81 1.96
CA ARG A 33 21.95 -10.13 2.23
C ARG A 33 22.80 -10.14 3.50
N GLN A 34 23.56 -9.07 3.77
CA GLN A 34 24.39 -8.98 4.98
C GLN A 34 23.58 -8.98 6.27
N GLN A 35 22.30 -8.60 6.21
CA GLN A 35 21.39 -8.62 7.36
C GLN A 35 20.88 -10.03 7.69
N ARG A 36 21.04 -11.00 6.76
CA ARG A 36 20.64 -12.42 6.94
C ARG A 36 19.16 -12.63 7.30
N ILE A 37 18.29 -11.77 6.79
CA ILE A 37 16.83 -11.94 6.89
C ILE A 37 16.45 -13.22 6.11
N PRO A 38 15.96 -14.29 6.75
CA PRO A 38 15.78 -15.61 6.13
C PRO A 38 14.97 -15.59 4.83
N GLU A 39 13.97 -14.72 4.75
CA GLU A 39 13.07 -14.58 3.61
C GLU A 39 13.72 -13.87 2.42
N LEU A 40 14.75 -13.03 2.67
CA LEU A 40 15.43 -12.21 1.67
C LEU A 40 16.83 -12.72 1.30
N ASP A 41 17.43 -13.60 2.10
CA ASP A 41 18.79 -14.12 1.92
C ASP A 41 18.97 -15.02 0.69
N ARG A 42 17.92 -15.21 -0.12
CA ARG A 42 17.96 -16.01 -1.36
C ARG A 42 18.39 -15.22 -2.60
N ILE A 43 18.40 -13.89 -2.53
CA ILE A 43 18.74 -13.01 -3.65
C ILE A 43 20.14 -12.44 -3.43
N HIS A 44 21.10 -12.84 -4.27
CA HIS A 44 22.52 -12.47 -4.14
C HIS A 44 23.01 -11.59 -5.29
N ASN A 45 22.28 -11.57 -6.40
CA ASN A 45 22.64 -10.81 -7.57
C ASN A 45 21.41 -10.34 -8.35
N LEU A 46 21.66 -9.43 -9.28
CA LEU A 46 20.64 -8.80 -10.12
C LEU A 46 19.79 -9.81 -10.93
N TYR A 47 20.36 -10.94 -11.36
CA TYR A 47 19.60 -11.96 -12.12
C TYR A 47 18.58 -12.69 -11.24
N GLN A 48 18.93 -12.97 -9.99
CA GLN A 48 17.99 -13.52 -9.01
C GLN A 48 16.93 -12.50 -8.63
N PHE A 49 17.28 -11.21 -8.58
CA PHE A 49 16.32 -10.14 -8.36
C PHE A 49 15.31 -10.04 -9.51
N TYR A 50 15.74 -10.14 -10.77
CA TYR A 50 14.82 -10.21 -11.91
C TYR A 50 13.88 -11.42 -11.84
N TYR A 51 14.38 -12.60 -11.45
CA TYR A 51 13.52 -13.76 -11.23
C TYR A 51 12.47 -13.51 -10.15
N TYR A 52 12.85 -12.86 -9.07
CA TYR A 52 11.95 -12.47 -7.99
C TYR A 52 10.86 -11.50 -8.47
N ILE A 53 11.20 -10.47 -9.24
CA ILE A 53 10.21 -9.51 -9.79
C ILE A 53 9.26 -10.20 -10.78
N ASP A 54 9.77 -11.08 -11.65
CA ASP A 54 8.92 -11.86 -12.57
C ASP A 54 7.91 -12.75 -11.84
N ALA A 55 8.35 -13.38 -10.74
CA ALA A 55 7.47 -14.19 -9.92
C ALA A 55 6.42 -13.32 -9.22
N LEU A 56 6.81 -12.12 -8.76
CA LEU A 56 5.93 -11.25 -7.98
C LEU A 56 4.81 -10.60 -8.80
N VAL A 57 5.06 -10.15 -10.03
CA VAL A 57 4.01 -9.51 -10.87
C VAL A 57 2.89 -10.48 -11.29
N THR A 58 3.12 -11.79 -11.16
CA THR A 58 2.10 -12.84 -11.39
C THR A 58 1.83 -13.67 -10.13
N TRP A 59 2.21 -13.15 -8.97
CA TRP A 59 2.00 -13.83 -7.71
C TRP A 59 0.52 -13.74 -7.31
N ILE A 60 -0.05 -14.89 -6.93
CA ILE A 60 -1.45 -15.05 -6.49
C ILE A 60 -1.50 -14.94 -4.96
N PRO A 61 -2.12 -13.89 -4.40
CA PRO A 61 -2.24 -13.70 -2.96
C PRO A 61 -3.06 -14.79 -2.29
N GLY A 62 -2.77 -15.03 -1.01
CA GLY A 62 -3.41 -16.09 -0.24
C GLY A 62 -2.56 -16.52 0.94
N LEU A 63 -3.20 -16.84 2.06
CA LEU A 63 -2.53 -17.17 3.32
C LEU A 63 -1.77 -18.49 3.20
N ARG A 64 -0.55 -18.52 3.72
CA ARG A 64 0.15 -19.80 3.98
C ARG A 64 -0.43 -20.40 5.25
N VAL A 65 -0.88 -21.65 5.18
CA VAL A 65 -1.57 -22.35 6.27
C VAL A 65 -0.82 -23.62 6.63
N TRP A 66 -0.67 -23.91 7.93
CA TRP A 66 -0.10 -25.17 8.41
C TRP A 66 -0.82 -25.65 9.67
N GLU A 67 -0.77 -26.96 9.90
CA GLU A 67 -1.31 -27.60 11.10
C GLU A 67 -0.16 -27.88 12.07
N TRP A 68 -0.38 -27.59 13.35
CA TRP A 68 0.55 -27.96 14.40
C TRP A 68 -0.22 -28.28 15.69
N GLN A 69 0.02 -29.45 16.26
CA GLN A 69 -0.65 -29.92 17.50
C GLN A 69 -2.20 -29.91 17.45
N GLY A 70 -2.78 -30.06 16.26
CA GLY A 70 -4.24 -30.05 16.06
C GLY A 70 -4.84 -28.65 15.88
N ASP A 71 -4.02 -27.60 15.96
CA ASP A 71 -4.41 -26.23 15.66
C ASP A 71 -3.97 -25.83 14.25
N ILE A 72 -4.74 -24.93 13.63
CA ILE A 72 -4.44 -24.37 12.32
C ILE A 72 -3.84 -22.98 12.51
N TYR A 73 -2.69 -22.76 11.89
CA TYR A 73 -1.97 -21.50 11.89
C TYR A 73 -1.88 -20.94 10.48
N HIS A 74 -1.76 -19.62 10.37
CA HIS A 74 -1.59 -18.93 9.11
C HIS A 74 -0.55 -17.82 9.18
N GLU A 75 -0.01 -17.46 8.02
CA GLU A 75 0.90 -16.34 7.82
C GLU A 75 0.29 -15.37 6.78
N ARG A 76 0.35 -14.07 7.10
CA ARG A 76 -0.11 -12.97 6.24
C ARG A 76 0.89 -12.70 5.11
N THR A 77 0.94 -13.64 4.18
CA THR A 77 1.79 -13.60 2.98
C THR A 77 1.64 -12.31 2.17
N ASP A 78 0.44 -11.74 2.07
CA ASP A 78 0.21 -10.50 1.30
C ASP A 78 0.98 -9.33 1.86
N TYR A 79 0.88 -9.12 3.18
CA TYR A 79 1.67 -8.13 3.87
C TYR A 79 3.18 -8.42 3.76
N LEU A 80 3.56 -9.68 3.93
CA LEU A 80 4.96 -10.11 3.87
C LEU A 80 5.59 -9.86 2.48
N HIS A 81 4.95 -10.27 1.39
CA HIS A 81 5.48 -10.09 0.05
C HIS A 81 5.57 -8.61 -0.35
N LEU A 82 4.58 -7.79 0.06
CA LEU A 82 4.60 -6.35 -0.15
C LEU A 82 5.76 -5.70 0.61
N THR A 83 5.91 -6.01 1.90
CA THR A 83 7.00 -5.44 2.71
C THR A 83 8.38 -5.88 2.20
N GLN A 84 8.56 -7.14 1.82
CA GLN A 84 9.79 -7.64 1.19
C GLN A 84 10.14 -6.88 -0.09
N PHE A 85 9.17 -6.68 -0.98
CA PHE A 85 9.38 -5.97 -2.23
C PHE A 85 9.84 -4.53 -1.98
N TYR A 86 9.10 -3.79 -1.15
CA TYR A 86 9.43 -2.40 -0.85
C TYR A 86 10.71 -2.26 -0.03
N TYR A 87 11.09 -3.25 0.78
CA TYR A 87 12.33 -3.21 1.55
C TYR A 87 13.58 -3.12 0.66
N TYR A 88 13.57 -3.74 -0.54
CA TYR A 88 14.62 -3.52 -1.54
C TYR A 88 14.66 -2.06 -2.00
N PHE A 89 13.50 -1.47 -2.29
CA PHE A 89 13.39 -0.08 -2.76
C PHE A 89 13.55 0.97 -1.66
N ASN A 90 13.47 0.59 -0.38
CA ASN A 90 13.77 1.46 0.76
C ASN A 90 15.28 1.49 1.11
N GLN A 91 16.12 0.72 0.42
CA GLN A 91 17.57 0.86 0.56
C GLN A 91 18.03 2.21 0.01
N SER A 92 18.89 2.91 0.77
CA SER A 92 19.43 4.24 0.45
C SER A 92 19.87 4.39 -1.02
N GLU A 93 20.50 3.37 -1.57
CA GLU A 93 20.99 3.30 -2.93
C GLU A 93 19.86 3.41 -3.96
N LEU A 94 18.72 2.77 -3.70
CA LEU A 94 17.55 2.84 -4.57
C LEU A 94 16.63 4.02 -4.24
N VAL A 95 16.58 4.46 -2.98
CA VAL A 95 15.86 5.69 -2.59
C VAL A 95 16.42 6.89 -3.34
N SER A 96 17.75 6.97 -3.51
CA SER A 96 18.40 8.05 -4.27
C SER A 96 18.03 8.12 -5.75
N LEU A 97 17.42 7.05 -6.30
CA LEU A 97 17.00 6.96 -7.70
C LEU A 97 15.49 7.21 -7.88
N GLN A 98 14.75 7.34 -6.78
CA GLN A 98 13.32 7.57 -6.77
C GLN A 98 12.99 9.06 -6.66
N SER A 99 11.81 9.43 -7.12
CA SER A 99 11.21 10.71 -6.78
C SER A 99 11.12 10.87 -5.25
N PRO A 100 11.33 12.09 -4.72
CA PRO A 100 11.23 12.32 -3.29
C PRO A 100 9.79 12.11 -2.79
N ILE A 101 9.66 11.60 -1.57
CA ILE A 101 8.37 11.54 -0.85
C ILE A 101 8.12 12.92 -0.24
N ALA A 102 7.82 13.88 -1.10
CA ALA A 102 7.61 15.28 -0.77
C ALA A 102 6.62 15.90 -1.77
N PRO A 103 6.07 17.09 -1.46
CA PRO A 103 5.41 17.90 -2.48
C PRO A 103 6.33 18.05 -3.68
N PHE A 104 5.82 17.63 -4.84
CA PHE A 104 6.50 17.48 -6.11
C PHE A 104 5.62 18.12 -7.19
N THR A 105 5.52 19.46 -7.15
CA THR A 105 4.71 20.23 -8.10
C THR A 105 5.41 20.32 -9.46
N GLY A 106 4.74 19.81 -10.49
CA GLY A 106 5.11 20.04 -11.90
C GLY A 106 6.23 19.17 -12.45
N GLU A 107 6.93 18.41 -11.61
CA GLU A 107 8.02 17.53 -12.05
C GLU A 107 7.51 16.13 -12.44
N ALA A 108 8.18 15.52 -13.42
CA ALA A 108 7.91 14.15 -13.83
C ALA A 108 8.54 13.17 -12.84
N LEU A 109 7.87 12.04 -12.58
CA LEU A 109 8.44 10.97 -11.77
C LEU A 109 9.79 10.52 -12.35
N THR A 110 10.75 10.17 -11.48
CA THR A 110 11.97 9.52 -11.95
C THR A 110 11.61 8.22 -12.68
N PRO A 111 12.48 7.75 -13.60
CA PRO A 111 12.23 6.49 -14.29
C PRO A 111 11.92 5.34 -13.34
N LEU A 112 12.59 5.26 -12.18
CA LEU A 112 12.37 4.20 -11.21
C LEU A 112 11.03 4.33 -10.49
N SER A 113 10.63 5.53 -10.07
CA SER A 113 9.31 5.77 -9.46
C SER A 113 8.17 5.54 -10.44
N LEU A 114 8.38 5.87 -11.72
CA LEU A 114 7.44 5.54 -12.79
C LEU A 114 7.31 4.03 -12.98
N TRP A 115 8.43 3.31 -13.00
CA TRP A 115 8.43 1.86 -13.10
C TRP A 115 7.73 1.18 -11.91
N LEU A 116 7.93 1.66 -10.67
CA LEU A 116 7.23 1.14 -9.49
C LEU A 116 5.70 1.30 -9.63
N ARG A 117 5.24 2.42 -10.16
CA ARG A 117 3.81 2.66 -10.43
C ARG A 117 3.27 1.69 -11.47
N GLU A 118 4.00 1.50 -12.56
CA GLU A 118 3.61 0.58 -13.63
C GLU A 118 3.62 -0.87 -13.15
N PHE A 119 4.56 -1.26 -12.29
CA PHE A 119 4.57 -2.57 -11.63
C PHE A 119 3.30 -2.80 -10.80
N ALA A 120 2.89 -1.81 -10.00
CA ALA A 120 1.66 -1.91 -9.22
C ALA A 120 0.42 -2.03 -10.12
N VAL A 121 0.39 -1.34 -11.27
CA VAL A 121 -0.69 -1.46 -12.26
C VAL A 121 -0.70 -2.84 -12.90
N GLU A 122 0.43 -3.34 -13.41
CA GLU A 122 0.50 -4.66 -14.06
C GLU A 122 0.13 -5.80 -13.09
N TRP A 123 0.57 -5.72 -11.82
CA TRP A 123 0.14 -6.70 -10.82
C TRP A 123 -1.35 -6.58 -10.53
N GLY A 124 -1.89 -5.36 -10.41
CA GLY A 124 -3.34 -5.13 -10.27
C GLY A 124 -4.16 -5.73 -11.43
N GLU A 125 -3.69 -5.58 -12.67
CA GLU A 125 -4.32 -6.18 -13.86
C GLU A 125 -4.27 -7.71 -13.83
N PHE A 126 -3.17 -8.30 -13.35
CA PHE A 126 -3.11 -9.75 -13.11
C PHE A 126 -4.14 -10.21 -12.06
N LEU A 127 -4.37 -9.42 -11.02
CA LEU A 127 -5.36 -9.71 -9.97
C LEU A 127 -6.82 -9.55 -10.41
N ASP A 128 -7.06 -9.03 -11.61
CA ASP A 128 -8.36 -9.04 -12.29
C ASP A 128 -8.58 -10.31 -13.15
N THR A 129 -7.62 -11.22 -13.20
CA THR A 129 -7.76 -12.49 -13.95
C THR A 129 -8.44 -13.56 -13.09
N PRO A 130 -9.15 -14.55 -13.70
CA PRO A 130 -9.69 -15.68 -12.95
C PRO A 130 -8.65 -16.53 -12.21
N GLU A 131 -7.42 -16.59 -12.73
CA GLU A 131 -6.31 -17.33 -12.11
C GLU A 131 -6.00 -16.80 -10.69
N SER A 132 -6.15 -15.49 -10.48
CA SER A 132 -5.91 -14.87 -9.18
C SER A 132 -6.85 -15.34 -8.06
N ALA A 133 -7.98 -16.00 -8.39
CA ALA A 133 -8.91 -16.52 -7.40
C ALA A 133 -8.46 -17.83 -6.73
N ASN A 134 -7.42 -18.49 -7.26
CA ASN A 134 -7.06 -19.88 -6.89
C ASN A 134 -6.80 -20.10 -5.39
N HIS A 135 -6.34 -19.08 -4.67
CA HIS A 135 -5.99 -19.21 -3.25
C HIS A 135 -6.98 -18.52 -2.31
N LEU A 136 -8.10 -17.98 -2.80
CA LEU A 136 -9.04 -17.22 -1.96
C LEU A 136 -9.56 -18.02 -0.76
N VAL A 137 -9.76 -19.32 -0.93
CA VAL A 137 -10.23 -20.22 0.15
C VAL A 137 -9.31 -20.20 1.38
N THR A 138 -8.04 -19.84 1.23
CA THR A 138 -7.08 -19.75 2.34
C THR A 138 -7.42 -18.66 3.34
N TYR A 139 -8.11 -17.59 2.92
CA TYR A 139 -8.50 -16.49 3.82
C TYR A 139 -9.52 -16.91 4.89
N LYS A 140 -10.16 -18.08 4.73
CA LYS A 140 -11.04 -18.63 5.78
C LYS A 140 -10.31 -18.97 7.08
N PHE A 141 -8.99 -19.11 7.00
CA PHE A 141 -8.13 -19.40 8.15
C PHE A 141 -7.62 -18.13 8.85
N GLY A 142 -7.80 -16.95 8.24
CA GLY A 142 -7.49 -15.66 8.85
C GLY A 142 -8.75 -15.00 9.43
N PRO A 143 -9.06 -15.16 10.72
CA PRO A 143 -10.25 -14.55 11.34
C PRO A 143 -10.27 -13.02 11.24
N GLU A 144 -9.11 -12.36 11.15
CA GLU A 144 -8.98 -10.92 10.93
C GLU A 144 -9.62 -10.43 9.62
N TYR A 145 -9.75 -11.30 8.62
CA TYR A 145 -10.39 -10.96 7.35
C TYR A 145 -11.91 -10.95 7.44
N THR A 146 -12.50 -11.37 8.57
CA THR A 146 -13.95 -11.42 8.84
C THR A 146 -14.76 -11.99 7.68
N TYR A 147 -14.19 -12.97 6.97
CA TYR A 147 -14.66 -13.39 5.65
C TYR A 147 -16.14 -13.84 5.63
N GLN A 148 -16.68 -14.33 6.75
CA GLN A 148 -18.08 -14.77 6.85
C GLN A 148 -19.08 -13.62 6.71
N ASP A 149 -18.65 -12.37 6.91
CA ASP A 149 -19.48 -11.17 6.87
C ASP A 149 -19.81 -10.71 5.44
N TYR A 150 -19.12 -11.23 4.43
CA TYR A 150 -19.17 -10.70 3.07
C TYR A 150 -19.95 -11.56 2.09
N ASN A 151 -20.44 -10.93 1.03
CA ASN A 151 -21.27 -11.50 -0.02
C ASN A 151 -20.43 -12.33 -1.01
N GLY A 152 -19.83 -13.41 -0.52
CA GLY A 152 -19.02 -14.37 -1.29
C GLY A 152 -19.59 -15.78 -1.26
N GLY A 153 -20.90 -15.96 -1.07
CA GLY A 153 -21.55 -17.27 -0.95
C GLY A 153 -21.74 -17.72 0.50
N GLU A 154 -22.06 -19.00 0.71
CA GLU A 154 -22.37 -19.54 2.05
C GLU A 154 -21.22 -19.28 3.03
N ASN A 155 -20.00 -19.56 2.59
CA ASN A 155 -18.76 -19.33 3.35
C ASN A 155 -18.14 -17.95 3.13
N GLY A 156 -18.77 -17.04 2.40
CA GLY A 156 -18.30 -15.65 2.23
C GLY A 156 -17.07 -15.44 1.34
N ILE A 157 -16.61 -16.47 0.61
CA ILE A 157 -15.42 -16.41 -0.28
C ILE A 157 -15.66 -17.04 -1.66
N GLU A 158 -16.36 -18.17 -1.73
CA GLU A 158 -16.43 -19.07 -2.88
C GLU A 158 -17.01 -18.47 -4.17
N ASN A 159 -17.78 -17.38 -4.09
CA ASN A 159 -18.41 -16.77 -5.26
C ASN A 159 -17.54 -15.72 -5.97
N TYR A 160 -16.41 -15.32 -5.41
CA TYR A 160 -15.53 -14.34 -6.03
C TYR A 160 -14.75 -14.96 -7.20
N LYS A 161 -14.74 -14.29 -8.34
CA LYS A 161 -14.12 -14.78 -9.57
C LYS A 161 -12.66 -14.36 -9.73
N THR A 162 -12.24 -13.33 -9.01
CA THR A 162 -10.88 -12.78 -9.06
C THR A 162 -10.46 -12.33 -7.65
N PHE A 163 -9.16 -12.15 -7.45
CA PHE A 163 -8.65 -11.59 -6.20
C PHE A 163 -9.19 -10.17 -5.96
N ASN A 164 -9.20 -9.32 -6.98
CA ASN A 164 -9.71 -7.95 -6.85
C ASN A 164 -11.21 -7.89 -6.50
N GLU A 165 -12.02 -8.85 -6.96
CA GLU A 165 -13.44 -8.94 -6.55
C GLU A 165 -13.58 -9.24 -5.05
N TRP A 166 -12.73 -10.13 -4.52
CA TRP A 166 -12.66 -10.44 -3.09
C TRP A 166 -12.05 -9.31 -2.26
N PHE A 167 -10.97 -8.68 -2.74
CA PHE A 167 -10.32 -7.57 -2.05
C PHE A 167 -11.27 -6.37 -1.91
N SER A 168 -12.10 -6.15 -2.93
CA SER A 168 -13.20 -5.17 -2.94
C SER A 168 -14.57 -5.77 -2.59
N ARG A 169 -14.60 -6.80 -1.74
CA ARG A 169 -15.82 -7.47 -1.25
C ARG A 169 -16.90 -6.50 -0.74
N THR A 170 -18.15 -6.99 -0.66
CA THR A 170 -19.30 -6.27 -0.09
C THR A 170 -19.86 -7.03 1.10
N PHE A 171 -20.40 -6.32 2.09
CA PHE A 171 -21.10 -6.95 3.22
C PHE A 171 -22.38 -7.68 2.78
N LYS A 172 -22.74 -8.77 3.46
CA LYS A 172 -24.04 -9.46 3.26
C LYS A 172 -25.22 -8.55 3.63
N ASP A 173 -25.11 -7.82 4.73
CA ASP A 173 -26.07 -6.83 5.21
C ASP A 173 -25.32 -5.68 5.91
N ILE A 174 -24.90 -4.69 5.12
CA ILE A 174 -24.11 -3.57 5.63
C ILE A 174 -24.84 -2.75 6.70
N ASN A 175 -26.17 -2.62 6.61
CA ASN A 175 -26.95 -1.83 7.56
C ASN A 175 -26.98 -2.48 8.94
N ARG A 176 -26.94 -3.81 8.99
CA ARG A 176 -26.82 -4.56 10.24
C ARG A 176 -25.38 -4.63 10.73
N GLN A 177 -24.43 -4.86 9.84
CA GLN A 177 -23.03 -5.12 10.20
C GLN A 177 -22.27 -3.83 10.53
N ARG A 178 -22.58 -2.72 9.86
CA ARG A 178 -21.97 -1.40 10.02
C ARG A 178 -23.06 -0.31 10.06
N PRO A 179 -23.94 -0.30 11.08
CA PRO A 179 -24.99 0.70 11.18
C PRO A 179 -24.41 2.11 11.28
N VAL A 180 -24.93 3.04 10.49
CA VAL A 180 -24.53 4.45 10.54
C VAL A 180 -25.06 5.07 11.83
N ALA A 181 -24.18 5.72 12.59
CA ALA A 181 -24.57 6.44 13.80
C ALA A 181 -25.35 7.71 13.43
N GLN A 182 -26.58 7.83 13.95
CA GLN A 182 -27.44 9.02 13.81
C GLN A 182 -27.52 9.55 12.36
N PRO A 183 -28.03 8.75 11.40
CA PRO A 183 -27.98 9.09 9.97
C PRO A 183 -28.73 10.38 9.60
N ASP A 184 -29.68 10.81 10.43
CA ASP A 184 -30.47 12.02 10.22
C ASP A 184 -29.90 13.27 10.92
N ASP A 185 -28.80 13.14 11.68
CA ASP A 185 -28.16 14.27 12.38
C ASP A 185 -26.96 14.79 11.57
N PRO A 186 -27.09 15.94 10.86
CA PRO A 186 -26.02 16.47 10.01
C PRO A 186 -24.80 16.98 10.79
N ARG A 187 -24.85 16.98 12.13
CA ARG A 187 -23.72 17.35 13.00
C ARG A 187 -22.78 16.17 13.25
N ILE A 188 -23.19 14.96 12.87
CA ILE A 188 -22.42 13.73 13.07
C ILE A 188 -21.66 13.40 11.79
N ILE A 189 -20.35 13.28 11.93
CA ILE A 189 -19.45 12.79 10.87
C ILE A 189 -18.99 11.39 11.29
N VAL A 190 -19.20 10.40 10.43
CA VAL A 190 -18.82 9.00 10.69
C VAL A 190 -17.52 8.64 10.00
N PHE A 191 -16.90 7.53 10.41
CA PHE A 191 -15.72 7.01 9.71
C PHE A 191 -16.09 6.58 8.29
N PRO A 192 -15.29 6.97 7.27
CA PRO A 192 -15.58 6.63 5.88
C PRO A 192 -15.21 5.18 5.50
N ALA A 193 -14.38 4.50 6.28
CA ALA A 193 -13.93 3.14 6.00
C ALA A 193 -13.55 2.40 7.30
N GLU A 194 -13.49 1.07 7.23
CA GLU A 194 -12.76 0.29 8.21
C GLU A 194 -11.28 0.63 8.11
N SER A 195 -10.75 1.22 9.17
CA SER A 195 -9.39 1.74 9.17
C SER A 195 -8.94 2.02 10.60
N THR A 196 -7.64 2.13 10.78
CA THR A 196 -7.02 2.62 12.01
C THR A 196 -6.84 4.14 11.92
N PHE A 197 -7.40 4.88 12.87
CA PHE A 197 -7.15 6.31 12.98
C PHE A 197 -5.67 6.57 13.34
N VAL A 198 -4.97 7.31 12.47
CA VAL A 198 -3.54 7.61 12.63
C VAL A 198 -3.35 8.95 13.32
N GLY A 199 -4.15 9.95 12.96
CA GLY A 199 -4.02 11.27 13.54
C GLY A 199 -4.86 12.33 12.85
N GLN A 200 -4.80 13.53 13.42
CA GLN A 200 -5.43 14.72 12.87
C GLN A 200 -4.51 15.94 13.01
N TRP A 201 -4.58 16.85 12.06
CA TRP A 201 -3.76 18.05 12.00
C TRP A 201 -4.61 19.23 11.57
N THR A 202 -4.42 20.38 12.22
CA THR A 202 -5.01 21.63 11.76
C THR A 202 -4.34 22.04 10.46
N ILE A 203 -5.15 22.46 9.50
CA ILE A 203 -4.70 23.06 8.25
C ILE A 203 -4.42 24.53 8.55
N THR A 204 -3.18 24.97 8.34
CA THR A 204 -2.77 26.34 8.70
C THR A 204 -1.88 26.95 7.63
N THR A 205 -2.03 28.25 7.41
CA THR A 205 -1.06 29.05 6.67
C THR A 205 0.07 29.48 7.59
N ARG A 206 1.30 29.13 7.22
CA ARG A 206 2.49 29.56 7.97
C ARG A 206 2.63 31.08 7.95
N VAL A 207 3.04 31.65 9.08
CA VAL A 207 3.47 33.05 9.18
C VAL A 207 5.00 33.11 9.01
N GLY A 208 5.48 33.93 8.07
CA GLY A 208 6.90 34.17 7.83
C GLY A 208 7.33 33.91 6.38
N GLU A 209 8.54 34.35 6.03
CA GLU A 209 9.07 34.20 4.66
C GLU A 209 9.27 32.72 4.26
N PRO A 210 9.05 32.37 2.98
CA PRO A 210 8.56 33.24 1.90
C PRO A 210 7.05 33.51 2.01
N MET A 211 6.63 34.77 1.82
CA MET A 211 5.22 35.15 1.68
C MET A 211 4.88 35.54 0.22
N PRO A 212 3.68 35.22 -0.29
CA PRO A 212 2.58 34.55 0.39
C PRO A 212 2.80 33.03 0.51
N ALA A 213 2.46 32.47 1.67
CA ALA A 213 2.45 31.03 1.91
C ALA A 213 1.07 30.44 1.62
N GLU A 214 1.05 29.19 1.16
CA GLU A 214 -0.19 28.41 1.04
C GLU A 214 -0.54 27.73 2.37
N SER A 215 -1.82 27.43 2.57
CA SER A 215 -2.25 26.58 3.67
C SER A 215 -1.65 25.18 3.53
N SER A 216 -1.19 24.59 4.63
CA SER A 216 -0.51 23.30 4.61
C SER A 216 -0.84 22.44 5.83
N ILE A 217 -0.50 21.15 5.71
CA ILE A 217 -0.42 20.22 6.84
C ILE A 217 1.00 19.69 6.94
N VAL A 218 1.48 19.45 8.17
CA VAL A 218 2.78 18.80 8.38
C VAL A 218 2.55 17.37 8.86
N VAL A 219 2.79 16.41 7.98
CA VAL A 219 2.62 14.99 8.25
C VAL A 219 3.95 14.30 8.02
N LYS A 220 4.41 13.52 9.01
CA LYS A 220 5.72 12.83 8.97
C LYS A 220 6.90 13.74 8.64
N HIS A 221 6.93 14.92 9.26
CA HIS A 221 7.97 15.94 9.03
C HIS A 221 8.02 16.52 7.61
N VAL A 222 7.04 16.21 6.77
CA VAL A 222 6.89 16.78 5.43
C VAL A 222 5.72 17.75 5.46
N GLU A 223 5.97 18.99 5.05
CA GLU A 223 4.93 19.99 4.84
C GLU A 223 4.25 19.73 3.50
N TRP A 224 2.92 19.63 3.49
CA TRP A 224 2.09 19.39 2.32
C TRP A 224 1.14 20.56 2.08
N PRO A 225 1.39 21.41 1.07
CA PRO A 225 0.45 22.46 0.68
C PRO A 225 -0.88 21.87 0.21
N ILE A 226 -1.99 22.42 0.68
CA ILE A 226 -3.34 21.99 0.29
C ILE A 226 -3.57 22.13 -1.23
N PRO A 227 -3.19 23.24 -1.89
CA PRO A 227 -3.33 23.37 -3.33
C PRO A 227 -2.58 22.28 -4.10
N GLU A 228 -1.45 21.82 -3.58
CA GLU A 228 -0.72 20.71 -4.17
C GLU A 228 -1.44 19.37 -3.97
N LEU A 229 -1.88 19.06 -2.75
CA LEU A 229 -2.63 17.82 -2.44
C LEU A 229 -3.88 17.69 -3.32
N LEU A 230 -4.55 18.81 -3.60
CA LEU A 230 -5.77 18.87 -4.41
C LEU A 230 -5.51 19.19 -5.91
N LYS A 231 -4.25 19.20 -6.33
CA LYS A 231 -3.77 19.60 -7.68
C LYS A 231 -4.53 20.78 -8.27
N GLY A 232 -4.37 21.94 -7.63
CA GLY A 232 -4.90 23.21 -8.08
C GLY A 232 -6.43 23.27 -8.06
N SER A 233 -7.10 22.52 -7.17
CA SER A 233 -8.55 22.67 -6.99
C SER A 233 -8.90 24.10 -6.60
N LYS A 234 -9.96 24.63 -7.23
CA LYS A 234 -10.50 25.95 -6.87
C LYS A 234 -11.03 26.01 -5.44
N TYR A 235 -11.25 24.86 -4.81
CA TYR A 235 -11.73 24.73 -3.43
C TYR A 235 -10.59 24.64 -2.41
N ALA A 236 -9.31 24.72 -2.82
CA ALA A 236 -8.19 24.51 -1.91
C ALA A 236 -8.17 25.48 -0.71
N GLN A 237 -8.63 26.72 -0.91
CA GLN A 237 -8.71 27.73 0.15
C GLN A 237 -9.84 27.45 1.16
N ASP A 238 -10.86 26.67 0.78
CA ASP A 238 -12.00 26.36 1.66
C ASP A 238 -11.61 25.45 2.84
N PHE A 239 -10.43 24.82 2.77
CA PHE A 239 -9.90 23.94 3.81
C PHE A 239 -9.04 24.66 4.85
N GLU A 240 -8.69 25.93 4.64
CA GLU A 240 -7.86 26.68 5.58
C GLU A 240 -8.55 26.83 6.95
N GLY A 241 -7.81 26.56 8.03
CA GLY A 241 -8.35 26.50 9.39
C GLY A 241 -9.16 25.23 9.70
N GLY A 242 -9.31 24.32 8.73
CA GLY A 242 -9.96 23.03 8.90
C GLY A 242 -9.07 21.99 9.60
N ILE A 243 -9.58 20.76 9.69
CA ILE A 243 -8.88 19.60 10.25
C ILE A 243 -8.70 18.55 9.17
N PHE A 244 -7.45 18.15 8.92
CA PHE A 244 -7.11 16.98 8.14
C PHE A 244 -7.09 15.75 9.04
N VAL A 245 -7.75 14.67 8.62
CA VAL A 245 -7.80 13.38 9.33
C VAL A 245 -7.14 12.32 8.46
N HIS A 246 -6.22 11.55 9.05
CA HIS A 246 -5.54 10.44 8.38
C HIS A 246 -5.94 9.14 9.05
N SER A 247 -6.38 8.17 8.23
CA SER A 247 -6.63 6.80 8.67
C SER A 247 -5.95 5.82 7.70
N PHE A 248 -5.48 4.69 8.22
CA PHE A 248 -4.75 3.65 7.49
C PHE A 248 -5.62 2.41 7.32
N LEU A 249 -5.62 1.82 6.12
CA LEU A 249 -6.29 0.55 5.83
C LEU A 249 -5.23 -0.56 5.74
N ASN A 250 -5.39 -1.59 6.56
CA ASN A 250 -4.60 -2.81 6.51
C ASN A 250 -5.14 -3.76 5.43
N VAL A 251 -4.36 -4.77 5.05
CA VAL A 251 -4.69 -5.72 3.96
C VAL A 251 -5.93 -6.57 4.23
N PHE A 252 -6.33 -6.68 5.50
CA PHE A 252 -7.50 -7.45 5.92
C PHE A 252 -8.76 -6.58 6.09
N ASP A 253 -8.65 -5.26 6.00
CA ASP A 253 -9.80 -4.35 6.18
C ASP A 253 -10.78 -4.47 5.00
N TYR A 254 -11.98 -3.91 5.18
CA TYR A 254 -12.92 -3.70 4.09
C TYR A 254 -12.48 -2.50 3.21
N HIS A 255 -12.03 -2.79 1.99
CA HIS A 255 -11.45 -1.80 1.07
C HIS A 255 -12.47 -1.05 0.18
N ARG A 256 -13.70 -0.79 0.67
CA ARG A 256 -14.59 0.20 0.05
C ARG A 256 -14.82 1.37 1.00
N GLN A 257 -14.72 2.58 0.46
CA GLN A 257 -14.97 3.81 1.19
C GLN A 257 -16.43 4.25 1.01
N HIS A 258 -16.99 4.83 2.06
CA HIS A 258 -18.33 5.39 2.12
C HIS A 258 -18.26 6.88 2.46
N ALA A 259 -19.32 7.62 2.13
CA ALA A 259 -19.40 9.03 2.47
C ALA A 259 -19.52 9.21 4.00
N PRO A 260 -18.66 10.02 4.63
CA PRO A 260 -18.67 10.23 6.08
C PRO A 260 -19.79 11.19 6.55
N ALA A 261 -20.44 11.88 5.61
CA ALA A 261 -21.56 12.79 5.86
C ALA A 261 -22.42 12.93 4.58
N ALA A 262 -23.66 13.37 4.73
CA ALA A 262 -24.51 13.71 3.58
C ALA A 262 -23.95 14.93 2.83
N GLY A 263 -23.98 14.88 1.49
CA GLY A 263 -23.46 15.97 0.68
C GLY A 263 -23.70 15.77 -0.81
N ARG A 264 -23.22 16.72 -1.61
CA ARG A 264 -23.24 16.66 -3.07
C ARG A 264 -21.79 16.61 -3.57
N ILE A 265 -21.50 15.65 -4.44
CA ILE A 265 -20.21 15.59 -5.14
C ILE A 265 -20.11 16.80 -6.08
N ILE A 266 -19.12 17.66 -5.85
CA ILE A 266 -18.89 18.88 -6.65
C ILE A 266 -17.59 18.82 -7.47
N GLU A 267 -16.68 17.92 -7.12
CA GLU A 267 -15.44 17.65 -7.83
C GLU A 267 -15.01 16.21 -7.54
N ALA A 268 -14.48 15.54 -8.55
CA ALA A 268 -13.75 14.29 -8.43
C ALA A 268 -12.58 14.36 -9.42
N LYS A 269 -11.37 14.05 -8.94
CA LYS A 269 -10.14 14.14 -9.74
C LYS A 269 -9.34 12.86 -9.60
N PHE A 270 -8.84 12.38 -10.72
CA PHE A 270 -7.77 11.38 -10.74
C PHE A 270 -6.43 12.10 -10.78
N ILE A 271 -5.64 11.97 -9.71
CA ILE A 271 -4.31 12.57 -9.60
C ILE A 271 -3.29 11.43 -9.62
N PRO A 272 -2.62 11.16 -10.76
CA PRO A 272 -1.60 10.13 -10.81
C PRO A 272 -0.40 10.55 -9.95
N GLY A 273 -0.07 9.72 -8.97
CA GLY A 273 1.05 9.93 -8.05
C GLY A 273 2.13 8.87 -8.16
N GLN A 274 3.17 9.02 -7.33
CA GLN A 274 4.11 7.94 -7.04
C GLN A 274 3.47 6.88 -6.15
N VAL A 275 3.97 5.65 -6.22
CA VAL A 275 3.60 4.57 -5.28
C VAL A 275 4.80 4.27 -4.40
N TYR A 276 4.58 4.18 -3.08
CA TYR A 276 5.61 3.83 -2.13
C TYR A 276 5.00 3.18 -0.89
N LEU A 277 5.78 2.32 -0.25
CA LEU A 277 5.56 1.85 1.10
C LEU A 277 6.87 2.03 1.85
N ASP A 278 6.79 2.57 3.06
CA ASP A 278 7.95 2.77 3.92
C ASP A 278 8.04 1.56 4.86
N VAL A 279 9.09 0.75 4.68
CA VAL A 279 9.31 -0.52 5.38
C VAL A 279 10.58 -0.45 6.22
N GLN A 280 10.45 -0.79 7.49
CA GLN A 280 11.56 -0.91 8.42
C GLN A 280 11.79 -2.37 8.82
N LEU A 281 13.02 -2.68 9.19
CA LEU A 281 13.36 -3.95 9.84
C LEU A 281 13.28 -3.75 11.36
N ASP A 282 12.32 -4.40 11.99
CA ASP A 282 12.25 -4.52 13.44
C ASP A 282 13.03 -5.76 13.87
N LEU A 283 13.92 -5.61 14.85
CA LEU A 283 14.66 -6.72 15.44
C LEU A 283 13.90 -7.38 16.59
N LEU A 284 12.78 -6.79 17.00
CA LEU A 284 11.95 -7.19 18.14
C LEU A 284 10.47 -7.15 17.75
N ASP A 285 9.66 -8.10 18.23
CA ASP A 285 8.19 -8.00 18.14
C ASP A 285 7.61 -7.08 19.21
N ALA A 286 6.28 -6.95 19.21
CA ALA A 286 5.52 -6.18 20.19
C ALA A 286 5.75 -6.65 21.64
N GLU A 287 6.19 -7.89 21.84
CA GLU A 287 6.52 -8.47 23.15
C GLU A 287 8.02 -8.38 23.50
N GLY A 288 8.84 -7.77 22.64
CA GLY A 288 10.27 -7.60 22.86
C GLY A 288 11.12 -8.85 22.59
N ARG A 289 10.60 -9.83 21.84
CA ARG A 289 11.34 -11.04 21.44
C ARG A 289 12.06 -10.81 20.13
N ALA A 290 13.26 -11.37 19.98
CA ALA A 290 14.03 -11.27 18.75
C ALA A 290 13.34 -11.98 17.59
N VAL A 291 12.88 -11.20 16.62
CA VAL A 291 12.17 -11.63 15.42
C VAL A 291 12.46 -10.59 14.36
N ASP A 292 13.28 -10.92 13.37
CA ASP A 292 13.58 -10.00 12.28
C ASP A 292 12.32 -9.84 11.42
N ILE A 293 11.50 -8.84 11.70
CA ILE A 293 10.20 -8.61 11.05
C ILE A 293 10.28 -7.34 10.21
N LEU A 294 9.89 -7.46 8.94
CA LEU A 294 9.64 -6.30 8.09
C LEU A 294 8.27 -5.71 8.43
N THR A 295 8.23 -4.43 8.78
CA THR A 295 6.98 -3.73 9.08
C THR A 295 6.84 -2.43 8.29
N ALA A 296 5.61 -2.14 7.87
CA ALA A 296 5.27 -0.83 7.33
C ALA A 296 5.24 0.19 8.47
N VAL A 297 5.89 1.34 8.28
CA VAL A 297 5.99 2.41 9.30
C VAL A 297 4.61 2.97 9.70
N ASN A 298 3.59 2.82 8.84
CA ASN A 298 2.20 3.22 9.11
C ASN A 298 1.27 2.05 9.49
N GLY A 299 1.76 0.81 9.48
CA GLY A 299 0.96 -0.39 9.71
C GLY A 299 0.82 -0.79 11.18
N ARG A 300 1.15 0.11 12.11
CA ARG A 300 1.05 -0.09 13.56
C ARG A 300 -0.13 0.67 14.15
#